data_AF-A0A7W9G0M7-F1
#
_entry.id   AF-A0A7W9G0M7-F1
#
_cell.length_a   1.000
_cell.length_b   1.000
_cell.length_c   1.000
_cell.angle_alpha   90.00
_cell.angle_beta   90.00
_cell.angle_gamma   90.00
#
_symmetry.space_group_name_H-M   'P 1'
#
loop_
_entity.id
_entity.type
_entity.pdbx_description
1 polymer ?
#
loop_
_entity_poly.entity_id
_entity_poly.type
_entity_poly.pdbx_seq_one_letter_code
_entity_poly.pdbx_strand_id
1 'polypeptide(L)'
;MEKLEQSLKNALAIVQNTQRENLRPVDWLDTAAKVGVCLAESRDALAEVRQDVIGGARTALLLYFRSHPGKEVSPQELEGVAAIRAWARRIRELRTFGWEIDTLGSGAEAPYRLNAPQLEESVASSEATVESVGGTSPAERLIEYLLHISPWPASPQQLERVAKTPTWRQEVRQLIDQGWLIQSHDDSPEDIPPGHFRLANLEA
;
A
#
# COMPACT_ATOMS: atom_id res chain seq x y z
N MET A 1 -17.11 0.86 1.57
CA MET A 1 -17.58 1.92 0.64
C MET A 1 -18.71 2.77 1.21
N GLU A 2 -19.78 2.19 1.77
CA GLU A 2 -20.90 2.96 2.35
C GLU A 2 -20.48 3.99 3.41
N LYS A 3 -19.59 3.62 4.35
CA LYS A 3 -19.03 4.54 5.36
C LYS A 3 -18.30 5.75 4.75
N LEU A 4 -17.55 5.52 3.66
CA LEU A 4 -16.84 6.59 2.95
C LEU A 4 -17.84 7.54 2.30
N GLU A 5 -18.85 7.00 1.62
CA GLU A 5 -19.91 7.82 1.02
C GLU A 5 -20.65 8.66 2.08
N GLN A 6 -20.99 8.05 3.22
CA GLN A 6 -21.70 8.74 4.30
C GLN A 6 -20.86 9.85 4.93
N SER A 7 -19.59 9.61 5.23
CA SER A 7 -18.71 10.62 5.83
C SER A 7 -18.48 11.82 4.88
N LEU A 8 -18.35 11.58 3.57
CA LEU A 8 -18.26 12.65 2.57
C LEU A 8 -19.58 13.44 2.45
N LYS A 9 -20.74 12.77 2.48
CA LYS A 9 -22.05 13.44 2.51
C LYS A 9 -22.21 14.31 3.75
N ASN A 10 -21.78 13.83 4.92
CA ASN A 10 -21.81 14.60 6.16
C ASN A 10 -20.93 15.86 6.06
N ALA A 11 -19.70 15.72 5.54
CA ALA A 11 -18.81 16.85 5.31
C ALA A 11 -19.44 17.89 4.38
N LEU A 12 -20.05 17.45 3.27
CA LEU A 12 -20.75 18.34 2.34
C LEU A 12 -21.93 19.06 3.02
N ALA A 13 -22.75 18.34 3.78
CA ALA A 13 -23.89 18.91 4.49
C ALA A 13 -23.46 19.99 5.50
N ILE A 14 -22.34 19.77 6.21
CA ILE A 14 -21.76 20.77 7.12
C ILE A 14 -21.44 22.06 6.33
N VAL A 15 -20.70 21.94 5.23
CA VAL A 15 -20.30 23.09 4.40
C VAL A 15 -21.50 23.81 3.78
N GLN A 16 -22.54 23.08 3.38
CA GLN A 16 -23.76 23.67 2.80
C GLN A 16 -24.58 24.44 3.83
N ASN A 17 -24.62 23.99 5.08
CA ASN A 17 -25.41 24.61 6.15
C ASN A 17 -24.69 25.75 6.87
N THR A 18 -23.39 25.95 6.65
CA THR A 18 -22.64 27.07 7.24
C THR A 18 -23.08 28.40 6.65
N GLN A 19 -23.45 29.34 7.52
CA GLN A 19 -23.81 30.70 7.14
C GLN A 19 -22.64 31.39 6.42
N ARG A 20 -22.88 31.87 5.21
CA ARG A 20 -21.84 32.54 4.38
C ARG A 20 -21.82 34.05 4.57
N GLU A 21 -22.99 34.64 4.81
CA GLU A 21 -23.14 36.08 5.03
C GLU A 21 -22.84 36.43 6.48
N ASN A 22 -21.98 37.44 6.71
CA ASN A 22 -21.53 37.85 8.05
C ASN A 22 -20.88 36.72 8.87
N LEU A 23 -20.18 35.79 8.21
CA LEU A 23 -19.50 34.66 8.84
C LEU A 23 -18.49 35.15 9.89
N ARG A 24 -18.74 34.83 11.16
CA ARG A 24 -17.80 35.17 12.25
C ARG A 24 -16.66 34.16 12.27
N PRO A 25 -15.45 34.56 12.66
CA PRO A 25 -14.30 33.65 12.74
C PRO A 25 -14.56 32.39 13.58
N VAL A 26 -15.28 32.50 14.69
CA VAL A 26 -15.60 31.34 15.55
C VAL A 26 -16.52 30.34 14.85
N ASP A 27 -17.52 30.80 14.11
CA ASP A 27 -18.45 29.93 13.38
C ASP A 27 -17.72 29.18 12.25
N TRP A 28 -16.74 29.84 11.63
CA TRP A 28 -15.85 29.21 10.67
C TRP A 28 -14.96 28.14 11.31
N LEU A 29 -14.34 28.43 12.47
CA LEU A 29 -13.50 27.46 13.17
C LEU A 29 -14.29 26.21 13.59
N ASP A 30 -15.51 26.39 14.09
CA ASP A 30 -16.41 25.28 14.43
C ASP A 30 -16.79 24.46 13.20
N THR A 31 -17.06 25.13 12.08
CA THR A 31 -17.31 24.46 10.79
C THR A 31 -16.09 23.65 10.36
N ALA A 32 -14.90 24.26 10.36
CA ALA A 32 -13.66 23.62 9.94
C ALA A 32 -13.32 22.40 10.82
N ALA A 33 -13.54 22.50 12.14
CA ALA A 33 -13.35 21.38 13.06
C ALA A 33 -14.28 20.21 12.74
N LYS A 34 -15.57 20.48 12.50
CA LYS A 34 -16.56 19.45 12.13
C LYS A 34 -16.24 18.78 10.79
N VAL A 35 -15.85 19.57 9.79
CA VAL A 35 -15.37 19.03 8.51
C VAL A 35 -14.14 18.14 8.73
N GLY A 36 -13.20 18.58 9.57
CA GLY A 36 -12.01 17.79 9.90
C GLY A 36 -12.32 16.42 10.52
N VAL A 37 -13.34 16.32 11.37
CA VAL A 37 -13.82 15.04 11.92
C VAL A 37 -14.34 14.14 10.79
N CYS A 38 -15.22 14.64 9.92
CA CYS A 38 -15.74 13.84 8.80
C CYS A 38 -14.64 13.40 7.81
N LEU A 39 -13.62 14.23 7.59
CA LEU A 39 -12.47 13.86 6.77
C LEU A 39 -11.58 12.80 7.44
N ALA A 40 -11.50 12.79 8.78
CA ALA A 40 -10.84 11.70 9.51
C ALA A 40 -11.62 10.39 9.37
N GLU A 41 -12.94 10.41 9.53
CA GLU A 41 -13.81 9.25 9.30
C GLU A 41 -13.72 8.73 7.85
N SER A 42 -13.65 9.64 6.88
CA SER A 42 -13.45 9.29 5.46
C SER A 42 -12.13 8.55 5.27
N ARG A 43 -11.05 9.02 5.92
CA ARG A 43 -9.73 8.38 5.86
C ARG A 43 -9.74 7.00 6.52
N ASP A 44 -10.43 6.83 7.65
CA ASP A 44 -10.56 5.55 8.32
C ASP A 44 -11.35 4.56 7.45
N ALA A 45 -12.43 5.01 6.81
CA ALA A 45 -13.18 4.20 5.84
C ALA A 45 -12.35 3.80 4.61
N LEU A 46 -11.49 4.69 4.11
CA LEU A 46 -10.51 4.35 3.06
C LEU A 46 -9.50 3.32 3.55
N ALA A 47 -9.02 3.44 4.79
CA ALA A 47 -8.07 2.51 5.37
C ALA A 47 -8.66 1.11 5.57
N GLU A 48 -9.93 1.00 5.95
CA GLU A 48 -10.66 -0.28 6.01
C GLU A 48 -10.68 -0.95 4.62
N VAL A 49 -11.13 -0.23 3.58
CA VAL A 49 -11.18 -0.77 2.21
C VAL A 49 -9.78 -1.16 1.71
N ARG A 50 -8.77 -0.30 1.94
CA ARG A 50 -7.38 -0.61 1.58
C ARG A 50 -6.90 -1.88 2.27
N GLN A 51 -7.20 -2.06 3.55
CA GLN A 51 -6.82 -3.25 4.31
C GLN A 51 -7.43 -4.52 3.73
N ASP A 52 -8.71 -4.48 3.35
CA ASP A 52 -9.43 -5.64 2.82
C ASP A 52 -8.95 -6.04 1.41
N VAL A 53 -8.56 -5.08 0.58
CA VAL A 53 -8.20 -5.33 -0.83
C VAL A 53 -6.69 -5.54 -1.02
N ILE A 54 -5.87 -4.77 -0.33
CA ILE A 54 -4.41 -4.70 -0.56
C ILE A 54 -3.62 -5.06 0.71
N GLY A 55 -4.15 -4.73 1.88
CA GLY A 55 -3.48 -4.86 3.16
C GLY A 55 -2.87 -3.55 3.65
N GLY A 56 -1.65 -3.63 4.16
CA GLY A 56 -0.99 -2.55 4.89
C GLY A 56 -0.67 -1.32 4.03
N ALA A 57 -0.55 -0.15 4.68
CA ALA A 57 -0.21 1.11 4.01
C ALA A 57 1.14 1.08 3.28
N ARG A 58 2.13 0.33 3.79
CA ARG A 58 3.44 0.16 3.12
C ARG A 58 3.29 -0.59 1.81
N THR A 59 2.58 -1.72 1.82
CA THR A 59 2.22 -2.52 0.64
C THR A 59 1.47 -1.68 -0.40
N ALA A 60 0.46 -0.92 0.02
CA ALA A 60 -0.32 -0.07 -0.88
C ALA A 60 0.54 1.02 -1.55
N LEU A 61 1.43 1.67 -0.80
CA LEU A 61 2.33 2.67 -1.36
C LEU A 61 3.30 2.07 -2.37
N LEU A 62 3.91 0.92 -2.06
CA LEU A 62 4.81 0.25 -2.99
C LEU A 62 4.09 -0.16 -4.28
N LEU A 63 2.91 -0.76 -4.14
CA LEU A 63 2.07 -1.13 -5.29
C LEU A 63 1.72 0.08 -6.16
N TYR A 64 1.38 1.22 -5.54
CA TYR A 64 1.07 2.45 -6.27
C TYR A 64 2.28 3.02 -7.01
N PHE A 65 3.47 3.01 -6.40
CA PHE A 65 4.68 3.42 -7.09
C PHE A 65 5.01 2.52 -8.27
N ARG A 66 4.93 1.19 -8.09
CA ARG A 66 5.23 0.21 -9.15
C ARG A 66 4.22 0.26 -10.29
N SER A 67 2.96 0.61 -10.03
CA SER A 67 1.96 0.82 -11.09
C SER A 67 2.06 2.17 -11.80
N HIS A 68 2.93 3.07 -11.34
CA HIS A 68 3.18 4.38 -11.94
C HIS A 68 4.68 4.64 -12.11
N PRO A 69 5.41 3.80 -12.87
CA PRO A 69 6.87 3.90 -12.96
C PRO A 69 7.30 5.27 -13.51
N GLY A 70 8.30 5.88 -12.86
CA GLY A 70 8.83 7.19 -13.24
C GLY A 70 7.91 8.39 -13.00
N LYS A 71 6.66 8.19 -12.54
CA LYS A 71 5.73 9.28 -12.23
C LYS A 71 6.14 9.99 -10.94
N GLU A 72 6.06 11.31 -10.93
CA GLU A 72 6.12 12.10 -9.71
C GLU A 72 4.78 11.98 -8.96
N VAL A 73 4.83 11.52 -7.72
CA VAL A 73 3.68 11.31 -6.85
C VAL A 73 3.69 12.35 -5.75
N SER A 74 2.60 13.11 -5.64
CA SER A 74 2.44 14.15 -4.64
C SER A 74 2.23 13.59 -3.22
N PRO A 75 2.60 14.35 -2.18
CA PRO A 75 2.27 14.00 -0.79
C PRO A 75 0.79 13.70 -0.51
N GLN A 76 -0.14 14.40 -1.17
CA GLN A 76 -1.57 14.19 -1.03
C GLN A 76 -2.03 12.88 -1.67
N GLU A 77 -1.48 12.50 -2.82
CA GLU A 77 -1.70 11.18 -3.41
C GLU A 77 -1.21 10.09 -2.45
N LEU A 78 -0.02 10.24 -1.86
CA LEU A 78 0.53 9.27 -0.91
C LEU A 78 -0.31 9.16 0.37
N GLU A 79 -0.82 10.27 0.90
CA GLU A 79 -1.76 10.24 2.04
C GLU A 79 -3.05 9.49 1.68
N GLY A 80 -3.58 9.72 0.48
CA GLY A 80 -4.79 9.04 -0.02
C GLY A 80 -4.60 7.54 -0.19
N VAL A 81 -3.53 7.14 -0.88
CA VAL A 81 -3.17 5.73 -1.12
C VAL A 81 -2.89 4.99 0.19
N ALA A 82 -2.10 5.61 1.07
CA ALA A 82 -1.79 5.02 2.36
C ALA A 82 -2.98 5.07 3.33
N ALA A 83 -3.97 5.93 3.06
CA ALA A 83 -5.09 6.28 3.94
C ALA A 83 -4.65 6.53 5.40
N ILE A 84 -3.48 7.16 5.58
CA ILE A 84 -2.94 7.55 6.89
C ILE A 84 -2.15 8.85 6.75
N ARG A 85 -2.19 9.72 7.76
CA ARG A 85 -1.37 10.95 7.78
C ARG A 85 0.12 10.67 7.91
N ALA A 86 0.48 9.59 8.59
CA ALA A 86 1.86 9.20 8.85
C ALA A 86 2.52 8.42 7.70
N TRP A 87 2.09 8.64 6.45
CA TRP A 87 2.57 7.91 5.27
C TRP A 87 4.08 8.09 5.02
N ALA A 88 4.66 9.25 5.35
CA ALA A 88 6.09 9.50 5.16
C ALA A 88 6.99 8.52 5.93
N ARG A 89 6.49 7.97 7.05
CA ARG A 89 7.18 6.89 7.77
C ARG A 89 7.27 5.62 6.92
N ARG A 90 6.22 5.29 6.18
CA ARG A 90 6.17 4.11 5.30
C ARG A 90 7.11 4.24 4.12
N ILE A 91 7.26 5.45 3.57
CA ILE A 91 8.30 5.73 2.56
C ILE A 91 9.70 5.47 3.12
N ARG A 92 9.99 5.92 4.35
CA ARG A 92 11.28 5.64 4.98
C ARG A 92 11.50 4.14 5.20
N GLU A 93 10.47 3.40 5.60
CA GLU A 93 10.54 1.94 5.72
C GLU A 93 10.81 1.26 4.38
N LEU A 94 10.20 1.72 3.28
CA LEU A 94 10.51 1.22 1.92
C LEU A 94 11.96 1.50 1.52
N ARG A 95 12.47 2.71 1.80
CA ARG A 95 13.89 3.05 1.56
C ARG A 95 14.84 2.18 2.39
N THR A 96 14.51 1.95 3.67
CA THR A 96 15.29 1.03 4.52
C THR A 96 15.27 -0.40 4.00
N PHE A 97 14.17 -0.82 3.37
CA PHE A 97 14.07 -2.12 2.70
C PHE A 97 14.99 -2.24 1.48
N GLY A 98 15.32 -1.11 0.83
CA GLY A 98 16.17 -1.06 -0.35
C GLY A 98 15.53 -0.39 -1.57
N TRP A 99 14.30 0.11 -1.47
CA TRP A 99 13.66 0.80 -2.60
C TRP A 99 14.23 2.19 -2.83
N GLU A 100 14.62 2.45 -4.08
CA GLU A 100 15.11 3.75 -4.53
C GLU A 100 13.95 4.72 -4.83
N ILE A 101 13.44 5.32 -3.76
CA ILE A 101 12.39 6.35 -3.86
C ILE A 101 13.03 7.70 -3.58
N ASP A 102 13.05 8.61 -4.55
CA ASP A 102 13.55 9.97 -4.37
C ASP A 102 12.49 10.91 -3.81
N THR A 103 12.95 11.99 -3.17
CA THR A 103 12.16 13.18 -2.89
C THR A 103 12.67 14.30 -3.79
N LEU A 104 11.81 14.85 -4.63
CA LEU A 104 12.18 15.78 -5.70
C LEU A 104 12.00 17.21 -5.20
N GLY A 105 13.09 17.82 -4.74
CA GLY A 105 13.08 19.17 -4.19
C GLY A 105 13.07 19.19 -2.67
N SER A 106 12.51 20.26 -2.08
CA SER A 106 12.53 20.50 -0.64
C SER A 106 11.16 20.94 -0.11
N GLY A 107 10.93 20.69 1.18
CA GLY A 107 9.68 21.04 1.85
C GLY A 107 8.66 19.90 1.89
N ALA A 108 7.55 20.14 2.57
CA ALA A 108 6.51 19.14 2.83
C ALA A 108 5.72 18.74 1.56
N GLU A 109 5.73 19.59 0.54
CA GLU A 109 5.01 19.41 -0.72
C GLU A 109 5.87 18.76 -1.81
N ALA A 110 7.14 18.46 -1.52
CA ALA A 110 8.06 17.87 -2.49
C ALA A 110 7.54 16.49 -2.96
N PRO A 111 7.37 16.26 -4.28
CA PRO A 111 6.89 14.98 -4.77
C PRO A 111 7.93 13.86 -4.61
N TYR A 112 7.47 12.63 -4.75
CA TYR A 112 8.27 11.42 -4.65
C TYR A 112 8.26 10.67 -5.97
N ARG A 113 9.35 9.98 -6.30
CA ARG A 113 9.42 9.15 -7.51
C ARG A 113 10.17 7.87 -7.21
N LEU A 114 9.65 6.75 -7.70
CA LEU A 114 10.37 5.48 -7.74
C LEU A 114 11.34 5.49 -8.92
N ASN A 115 12.62 5.25 -8.65
CA ASN A 115 13.67 5.26 -9.68
C ASN A 115 13.94 3.87 -10.27
N ALA A 116 13.80 2.82 -9.46
CA ALA A 116 14.00 1.43 -9.85
C ALA A 116 12.69 0.63 -9.71
N PRO A 117 12.21 -0.05 -10.77
CA PRO A 117 10.94 -0.78 -10.73
C PRO A 117 10.95 -2.03 -9.84
N GLN A 118 12.14 -2.54 -9.51
CA GLN A 118 12.37 -3.75 -8.73
C GLN A 118 13.61 -3.61 -7.83
N LEU A 119 13.69 -4.45 -6.80
CA LEU A 119 14.90 -4.62 -6.01
C LEU A 119 15.96 -5.43 -6.77
N GLU A 120 17.23 -5.19 -6.47
CA GLU A 120 18.30 -6.10 -6.86
C GLU A 120 18.03 -7.52 -6.32
N GLU A 121 18.35 -8.54 -7.11
CA GLU A 121 18.13 -9.95 -6.74
C GLU A 121 18.80 -10.34 -5.42
N SER A 122 19.99 -9.77 -5.17
CA SER A 122 20.77 -9.95 -3.94
C SER A 122 20.02 -9.46 -2.70
N VAL A 123 19.32 -8.34 -2.81
CA VAL A 123 18.49 -7.76 -1.75
C VAL A 123 17.20 -8.56 -1.61
N ALA A 124 16.52 -8.84 -2.72
CA ALA A 124 15.25 -9.58 -2.73
C ALA A 124 15.38 -10.99 -2.12
N SER A 125 16.49 -11.67 -2.36
CA SER A 125 16.77 -13.01 -1.83
C SER A 125 17.35 -13.00 -0.41
N SER A 126 17.57 -11.82 0.19
CA SER A 126 18.22 -11.73 1.50
C SER A 126 17.32 -12.15 2.66
N GLU A 127 17.95 -12.63 3.73
CA GLU A 127 17.27 -12.95 5.00
C GLU A 127 16.60 -11.71 5.61
N ALA A 128 17.23 -10.53 5.47
CA ALA A 128 16.68 -9.27 5.95
C ALA A 128 15.34 -8.93 5.26
N THR A 129 15.18 -9.25 3.97
CA THR A 129 13.91 -9.09 3.24
C THR A 129 12.83 -9.97 3.84
N VAL A 130 13.12 -11.23 4.12
CA VAL A 130 12.16 -12.16 4.75
C VAL A 130 11.73 -11.68 6.14
N GLU A 131 12.67 -11.16 6.94
CA GLU A 131 12.41 -10.72 8.32
C GLU A 131 11.71 -9.36 8.43
N SER A 132 11.89 -8.49 7.44
CA SER A 132 11.34 -7.13 7.45
C SER A 132 9.90 -7.03 6.92
N VAL A 133 9.37 -8.13 6.40
CA VAL A 133 7.95 -8.25 6.02
C VAL A 133 7.08 -8.18 7.28
N GLY A 134 6.14 -7.24 7.22
CA GLY A 134 5.12 -7.04 8.23
C GLY A 134 3.78 -7.62 7.74
N GLY A 135 2.74 -7.46 8.54
CA GLY A 135 1.41 -7.93 8.21
C GLY A 135 0.77 -8.68 9.36
N THR A 136 -0.53 -8.48 9.50
CA THR A 136 -1.30 -9.01 10.62
C THR A 136 -1.77 -10.45 10.35
N SER A 137 -1.95 -10.80 9.08
CA SER A 137 -2.34 -12.15 8.63
C SER A 137 -1.23 -12.81 7.80
N PRO A 138 -1.26 -14.16 7.66
CA PRO A 138 -0.37 -14.87 6.73
C PRO A 138 -0.48 -14.37 5.28
N ALA A 139 -1.70 -14.19 4.78
CA ALA A 139 -1.95 -13.66 3.43
C ALA A 139 -1.33 -12.26 3.22
N GLU A 140 -1.49 -11.34 4.19
CA GLU A 140 -0.88 -10.00 4.12
C GLU A 140 0.66 -10.06 4.05
N ARG A 141 1.28 -10.92 4.88
CA ARG A 141 2.74 -11.11 4.85
C ARG A 141 3.19 -11.66 3.51
N LEU A 142 2.49 -12.66 2.99
CA LEU A 142 2.82 -13.28 1.71
C LEU A 142 2.72 -12.28 0.56
N ILE A 143 1.63 -11.49 0.48
CA ILE A 143 1.50 -10.53 -0.62
C ILE A 143 2.49 -9.39 -0.51
N GLU A 144 2.76 -8.88 0.71
CA GLU A 144 3.79 -7.87 0.90
C GLU A 144 5.15 -8.41 0.46
N TYR A 145 5.53 -9.62 0.89
CA TYR A 145 6.79 -10.24 0.49
C TYR A 145 6.91 -10.42 -1.03
N LEU A 146 5.90 -11.02 -1.66
CA LEU A 146 5.90 -11.27 -3.11
C LEU A 146 5.93 -9.97 -3.91
N LEU A 147 5.29 -8.91 -3.43
CA LEU A 147 5.36 -7.57 -4.05
C LEU A 147 6.77 -6.97 -3.94
N HIS A 148 7.45 -7.17 -2.82
CA HIS A 148 8.82 -6.70 -2.60
C HIS A 148 9.82 -7.39 -3.52
N ILE A 149 9.71 -8.72 -3.66
CA ILE A 149 10.70 -9.51 -4.39
C ILE A 149 10.38 -9.68 -5.87
N SER A 150 9.17 -9.37 -6.34
CA SER A 150 8.85 -9.49 -7.77
C SER A 150 9.80 -8.61 -8.62
N PRO A 151 10.41 -9.15 -9.69
CA PRO A 151 10.00 -10.36 -10.44
C PRO A 151 10.73 -11.66 -10.03
N TRP A 152 11.41 -11.70 -8.89
CA TRP A 152 12.14 -12.89 -8.43
C TRP A 152 11.16 -13.92 -7.81
N PRO A 153 11.33 -15.24 -8.09
CA PRO A 153 10.49 -16.27 -7.49
C PRO A 153 10.86 -16.54 -6.03
N ALA A 154 9.86 -16.70 -5.16
CA ALA A 154 10.02 -17.13 -3.78
C ALA A 154 10.04 -18.66 -3.66
N SER A 155 11.01 -19.17 -2.90
CA SER A 155 11.07 -20.59 -2.53
C SER A 155 9.99 -20.98 -1.50
N PRO A 156 9.61 -22.27 -1.44
CA PRO A 156 8.75 -22.80 -0.38
C PRO A 156 9.20 -22.43 1.03
N GLN A 157 10.51 -22.47 1.29
CA GLN A 157 11.09 -22.18 2.60
C GLN A 157 10.94 -20.71 2.97
N GLN A 158 11.13 -19.78 2.01
CA GLN A 158 10.90 -18.36 2.24
C GLN A 158 9.41 -18.09 2.53
N LEU A 159 8.51 -18.65 1.72
CA LEU A 159 7.06 -18.44 1.88
C LEU A 159 6.55 -18.97 3.23
N GLU A 160 7.02 -20.15 3.66
CA GLU A 160 6.66 -20.70 4.97
C GLU A 160 7.13 -19.81 6.13
N ARG A 161 8.36 -19.30 6.05
CA ARG A 161 8.93 -18.39 7.05
C ARG A 161 8.20 -17.05 7.11
N VAL A 162 7.85 -16.48 5.95
CA VAL A 162 7.07 -15.24 5.84
C VAL A 162 5.66 -15.44 6.40
N ALA A 163 4.99 -16.51 5.99
CA ALA A 163 3.63 -16.80 6.44
C ALA A 163 3.56 -17.15 7.93
N LYS A 164 4.63 -17.72 8.49
CA LYS A 164 4.70 -18.22 9.88
C LYS A 164 3.63 -19.27 10.18
N THR A 165 3.23 -20.03 9.17
CA THR A 165 2.25 -21.12 9.26
C THR A 165 2.55 -22.20 8.21
N PRO A 166 2.38 -23.49 8.53
CA PRO A 166 2.53 -24.56 7.55
C PRO A 166 1.43 -24.56 6.47
N THR A 167 0.32 -23.84 6.70
CA THR A 167 -0.80 -23.73 5.74
C THR A 167 -0.60 -22.65 4.68
N TRP A 168 0.59 -22.07 4.54
CA TRP A 168 0.86 -20.94 3.63
C TRP A 168 0.43 -21.17 2.18
N ARG A 169 0.42 -22.43 1.69
CA ARG A 169 -0.07 -22.75 0.35
C ARG A 169 -1.56 -22.46 0.17
N GLN A 170 -2.36 -22.63 1.21
CA GLN A 170 -3.78 -22.28 1.20
C GLN A 170 -3.95 -20.75 1.12
N GLU A 171 -3.12 -20.00 1.83
CA GLU A 171 -3.11 -18.53 1.81
C GLU A 171 -2.74 -18.01 0.41
N VAL A 172 -1.73 -18.60 -0.24
CA VAL A 172 -1.36 -18.27 -1.64
C VAL A 172 -2.52 -18.55 -2.59
N ARG A 173 -3.20 -19.70 -2.47
CA ARG A 173 -4.38 -20.02 -3.29
C ARG A 173 -5.50 -19.01 -3.08
N GLN A 174 -5.76 -18.63 -1.83
CA GLN A 174 -6.75 -17.62 -1.52
C GLN A 174 -6.41 -16.25 -2.13
N LEU A 175 -5.14 -15.85 -2.12
CA LEU A 175 -4.69 -14.63 -2.80
C LEU A 175 -4.93 -14.70 -4.31
N ILE A 176 -4.67 -15.85 -4.94
CA ILE A 176 -4.97 -16.09 -6.36
C ILE A 176 -6.48 -15.99 -6.61
N ASP A 177 -7.31 -16.62 -5.78
CA ASP A 177 -8.78 -16.56 -5.88
C ASP A 177 -9.32 -15.13 -5.69
N GLN A 178 -8.60 -14.29 -4.94
CA GLN A 178 -8.87 -12.86 -4.79
C GLN A 178 -8.40 -12.02 -5.99
N GLY A 179 -7.76 -12.63 -6.99
CA GLY A 179 -7.34 -11.99 -8.23
C GLY A 179 -5.88 -11.52 -8.26
N TRP A 180 -5.06 -11.85 -7.25
CA TRP A 180 -3.62 -11.58 -7.32
C TRP A 180 -2.96 -12.49 -8.36
N LEU A 181 -2.18 -11.90 -9.26
CA LEU A 181 -1.48 -12.60 -10.33
C LEU A 181 -0.22 -13.33 -9.83
N ILE A 182 -0.40 -14.33 -8.97
CA ILE A 182 0.70 -15.15 -8.45
C ILE A 182 0.87 -16.37 -9.36
N GLN A 183 2.00 -16.45 -10.03
CA GLN A 183 2.39 -17.53 -10.92
C GLN A 183 3.21 -18.59 -10.16
N SER A 184 3.12 -19.82 -10.63
CA SER A 184 3.87 -20.98 -10.18
C SER A 184 4.69 -21.58 -11.33
N HIS A 185 5.44 -22.65 -11.06
CA HIS A 185 6.17 -23.40 -12.08
C HIS A 185 5.27 -23.85 -13.25
N ASP A 186 4.02 -24.23 -12.98
CA ASP A 186 3.10 -24.73 -14.00
C ASP A 186 2.73 -23.63 -15.03
N ASP A 187 2.79 -22.36 -14.61
CA ASP A 187 2.49 -21.20 -15.46
C ASP A 187 3.70 -20.75 -16.29
N SER A 188 4.93 -20.96 -15.78
CA SER A 188 6.18 -20.50 -16.40
C SER A 188 7.36 -21.38 -15.98
N PRO A 189 7.48 -22.60 -16.54
CA PRO A 189 8.42 -23.61 -16.05
C PRO A 189 9.89 -23.25 -16.31
N GLU A 190 10.15 -22.37 -17.27
CA GLU A 190 11.50 -21.87 -17.60
C GLU A 190 11.99 -20.81 -16.60
N ASP A 191 11.07 -20.04 -16.00
CA ASP A 191 11.38 -18.90 -15.13
C ASP A 191 11.18 -19.18 -13.64
N ILE A 192 10.29 -20.12 -13.30
CA ILE A 192 9.87 -20.38 -11.92
C ILE A 192 10.24 -21.82 -11.58
N PRO A 193 11.15 -22.09 -10.63
CA PRO A 193 11.49 -23.45 -10.24
C PRO A 193 10.31 -24.20 -9.60
N PRO A 194 10.31 -25.54 -9.62
CA PRO A 194 9.25 -26.34 -9.00
C PRO A 194 8.95 -25.92 -7.55
N GLY A 195 7.66 -25.74 -7.26
CA GLY A 195 7.17 -25.33 -5.94
C GLY A 195 7.40 -23.86 -5.56
N HIS A 196 8.07 -23.07 -6.41
CA HIS A 196 8.25 -21.63 -6.19
C HIS A 196 7.03 -20.85 -6.70
N PHE A 197 6.87 -19.63 -6.17
CA PHE A 197 5.81 -18.72 -6.56
C PHE A 197 6.36 -17.31 -6.81
N ARG A 198 5.79 -16.60 -7.79
CA ARG A 198 6.18 -15.24 -8.15
C ARG A 198 4.94 -14.39 -8.37
N LEU A 199 4.91 -13.17 -7.85
CA LEU A 199 3.92 -12.19 -8.30
C LEU A 199 4.32 -11.68 -9.69
N ALA A 200 3.45 -11.90 -10.68
CA ALA A 200 3.64 -11.44 -12.04
C ALA A 200 3.84 -9.91 -12.07
N ASN A 201 4.57 -9.43 -13.08
CA ASN A 201 4.90 -8.01 -13.13
C ASN A 201 3.63 -7.17 -13.25
N LEU A 202 3.45 -6.19 -12.36
CA LEU A 202 2.27 -5.34 -12.29
C LEU A 202 2.29 -4.21 -13.34
N GLU A 203 3.35 -4.15 -14.12
CA GLU A 203 3.70 -3.11 -15.11
C GLU A 203 3.23 -3.46 -16.54
N ALA A 204 2.48 -4.55 -16.71
CA ALA A 204 1.99 -5.05 -18.00
C ALA A 204 0.72 -4.33 -18.49
#